data_AF-A0A2N1HIS1-F1
#
_entry.id   AF-A0A2N1HIS1-F1
#
_cell.length_a   1.000
_cell.length_b   1.000
_cell.length_c   1.000
_cell.angle_alpha   90.00
_cell.angle_beta   90.00
_cell.angle_gamma   90.00
#
_symmetry.space_group_name_H-M   'P 1'
#
loop_
_entity.id
_entity.type
_entity.pdbx_description
1 polymer ?
#
loop_
_entity_poly.entity_id
_entity_poly.type
_entity_poly.pdbx_seq_one_letter_code
_entity_poly.pdbx_strand_id
1 'polypeptide(L)'
;MTWNDVVIEVLCWGWIDGIKKSIDELAYLQRITPRTTRSNWSKRNTEHVECLISEMEVPADFVAAAESQPRVKAFFETLNKSNRYAIAYGMISAKKPETRLRRFAKFMNI
;
A
#
# COMPACT_ATOMS: atom_id res chain seq x y z
N MET A 1 -8.67 6.32 14.84
CA MET A 1 -8.57 6.10 13.40
C MET A 1 -9.17 7.30 12.71
N THR A 2 -8.35 8.04 11.98
CA THR A 2 -8.78 9.20 11.18
C THR A 2 -9.14 8.74 9.76
N TRP A 3 -9.82 9.59 8.98
CA TRP A 3 -10.04 9.30 7.56
C TRP A 3 -8.73 9.21 6.77
N ASN A 4 -7.69 9.95 7.18
CA ASN A 4 -6.37 9.86 6.56
C ASN A 4 -5.78 8.46 6.74
N ASP A 5 -5.92 7.86 7.93
CA ASP A 5 -5.43 6.49 8.17
C ASP A 5 -6.10 5.50 7.21
N VAL A 6 -7.41 5.67 6.97
CA VAL A 6 -8.17 4.85 6.02
C VAL A 6 -7.69 5.07 4.59
N VAL A 7 -7.53 6.32 4.15
CA VAL A 7 -7.05 6.66 2.80
C VAL A 7 -5.68 6.04 2.54
N ILE A 8 -4.74 6.16 3.49
CA ILE A 8 -3.41 5.56 3.39
C ILE A 8 -3.52 4.04 3.23
N GLU A 9 -4.27 3.36 4.11
CA GLU A 9 -4.41 1.90 4.04
C GLU A 9 -5.00 1.47 2.69
N VAL A 10 -6.08 2.10 2.21
CA VAL A 10 -6.70 1.69 0.93
C VAL A 10 -5.78 1.95 -0.26
N LEU A 11 -5.02 3.05 -0.27
CA LEU A 11 -4.03 3.37 -1.32
C LEU A 11 -2.95 2.29 -1.42
N CYS A 12 -2.44 1.81 -0.28
CA CYS A 12 -1.46 0.72 -0.23
C CYS A 12 -1.98 -0.57 -0.88
N TRP A 13 -3.26 -0.87 -0.69
CA TRP A 13 -3.89 -2.08 -1.23
C TRP A 13 -4.43 -1.94 -2.65
N GLY A 14 -4.19 -0.79 -3.31
CA GLY A 14 -4.62 -0.58 -4.68
C GLY A 14 -6.08 -0.13 -4.80
N TRP A 15 -6.59 0.58 -3.79
CA TRP A 15 -7.93 1.13 -3.76
C TRP A 15 -7.86 2.65 -3.59
N ILE A 16 -8.91 3.36 -3.98
CA ILE A 16 -9.03 4.82 -3.86
C ILE A 16 -10.40 5.18 -3.30
N ASP A 17 -10.48 6.30 -2.58
CA ASP A 17 -11.74 6.90 -2.15
C ASP A 17 -12.37 7.74 -3.26
N GLY A 18 -13.70 7.72 -3.31
CA GLY A 18 -14.51 8.56 -4.17
C GLY A 18 -14.85 9.90 -3.52
N ILE A 19 -15.62 10.73 -4.23
CA ILE A 19 -16.09 12.01 -3.71
C ILE A 19 -17.05 11.78 -2.52
N LYS A 20 -16.81 12.49 -1.41
CA LYS A 20 -17.71 12.54 -0.25
C LYS A 20 -19.06 13.15 -0.64
N LYS A 21 -20.15 12.44 -0.38
CA LYS A 21 -21.52 12.92 -0.61
C LYS A 21 -22.28 12.97 0.70
N SER A 22 -22.97 14.09 0.99
CA SER A 22 -23.89 14.13 2.14
C SER A 22 -25.04 13.17 1.92
N ILE A 23 -25.44 12.46 2.97
CA ILE A 23 -26.70 11.73 3.01
C ILE A 23 -27.75 12.63 3.68
N ASP A 24 -27.39 13.18 4.85
CA ASP A 24 -28.21 14.11 5.64
C ASP A 24 -27.29 15.04 6.47
N GLU A 25 -27.83 15.70 7.50
CA GLU A 25 -27.09 16.60 8.40
C GLU A 25 -26.07 15.90 9.30
N LEU A 26 -26.21 14.59 9.52
CA LEU A 26 -25.40 13.81 10.45
C LEU A 26 -24.44 12.85 9.74
N ALA A 27 -24.73 12.49 8.49
CA ALA A 27 -24.02 11.43 7.78
C ALA A 27 -23.61 11.80 6.35
N TYR A 28 -22.51 11.17 5.93
CA TYR A 28 -22.00 11.22 4.56
C TYR A 28 -21.62 9.83 4.06
N LEU A 29 -21.68 9.66 2.75
CA LEU A 29 -21.22 8.48 2.03
C LEU A 29 -19.90 8.78 1.31
N GLN A 30 -18.96 7.86 1.43
CA GLN A 30 -17.76 7.85 0.60
C GLN A 30 -17.44 6.40 0.20
N ARG A 31 -17.34 6.16 -1.11
CA ARG A 31 -17.08 4.82 -1.66
C ARG A 31 -15.59 4.58 -1.75
N ILE A 32 -15.14 3.38 -1.41
CA ILE A 32 -13.79 2.91 -1.72
C ILE A 32 -13.90 1.93 -2.89
N THR A 33 -13.08 2.11 -3.92
CA THR A 33 -13.09 1.27 -5.13
C THR A 33 -11.68 0.84 -5.51
N PRO A 34 -11.49 -0.36 -6.10
CA PRO A 34 -10.21 -0.75 -6.68
C PRO A 34 -9.75 0.28 -7.72
N ARG A 35 -8.46 0.63 -7.70
CA ARG A 35 -7.85 1.51 -8.69
C ARG A 35 -7.63 0.75 -9.99
N THR A 36 -7.83 1.45 -11.10
CA THR A 36 -7.49 0.97 -12.44
C THR A 36 -6.56 1.98 -13.10
N THR A 37 -5.99 1.60 -14.25
CA THR A 37 -5.19 2.52 -15.08
C THR A 37 -5.99 3.75 -15.56
N ARG A 38 -7.33 3.70 -15.50
CA ARG A 38 -8.24 4.79 -15.90
C ARG A 38 -8.84 5.56 -14.72
N SER A 39 -8.45 5.24 -13.50
CA SER A 39 -8.99 5.91 -12.30
C SER A 39 -8.54 7.37 -12.24
N ASN A 40 -9.48 8.27 -11.93
CA ASN A 40 -9.16 9.67 -11.64
C ASN A 40 -8.56 9.77 -10.23
N TRP A 41 -7.42 10.45 -10.13
CA TRP A 41 -6.73 10.69 -8.85
C TRP A 41 -7.03 12.09 -8.34
N SER A 42 -7.38 12.20 -7.06
CA SER A 42 -7.45 13.49 -6.39
C SER A 42 -6.03 13.99 -6.08
N LYS A 43 -5.82 15.31 -6.06
CA LYS A 43 -4.54 15.92 -5.68
C LYS A 43 -4.04 15.38 -4.34
N ARG A 44 -4.94 15.30 -3.35
CA ARG A 44 -4.65 14.78 -2.01
C ARG A 44 -4.18 13.33 -2.03
N ASN A 45 -4.76 12.47 -2.86
CA ASN A 45 -4.34 11.07 -2.94
C ASN A 45 -2.97 10.95 -3.60
N THR A 46 -2.68 11.78 -4.61
CA THR A 46 -1.35 11.85 -5.22
C THR A 46 -0.31 12.29 -4.19
N GLU A 47 -0.57 13.36 -3.44
CA GLU A 47 0.32 13.86 -2.38
C GLU A 47 0.57 12.81 -1.30
N HIS A 48 -0.49 12.14 -0.82
CA HIS A 48 -0.35 11.05 0.14
C HIS A 48 0.55 9.94 -0.41
N VAL A 49 0.32 9.49 -1.63
CA VAL A 49 1.18 8.46 -2.25
C VAL A 49 2.63 8.92 -2.36
N GLU A 50 2.87 10.17 -2.77
CA GLU A 50 4.22 10.73 -2.89
C GLU A 50 4.95 10.77 -1.55
N CYS A 51 4.32 11.30 -0.49
CA CYS A 51 4.87 11.31 0.86
C CYS A 51 5.20 9.90 1.33
N LEU A 52 4.23 8.99 1.21
CA LEU A 52 4.37 7.58 1.61
C LEU A 52 5.54 6.88 0.90
N ILE A 53 5.69 7.11 -0.40
CA ILE A 53 6.79 6.55 -1.20
C ILE A 53 8.15 7.10 -0.77
N SER A 54 8.21 8.36 -0.35
CA SER A 54 9.47 9.02 0.00
C SER A 54 10.01 8.62 1.38
N GLU A 55 9.13 8.25 2.31
CA GLU A 55 9.49 8.04 3.72
C GLU A 55 9.76 6.58 4.09
N MET A 56 9.39 5.61 3.23
CA MET A 56 9.37 4.20 3.63
C MET A 56 10.43 3.35 2.94
N GLU A 57 11.20 2.63 3.76
CA GLU A 57 12.18 1.64 3.33
C GLU A 57 11.66 0.21 3.55
N VAL A 58 12.09 -0.71 2.68
CA VAL A 58 11.73 -2.13 2.81
C VAL A 58 12.48 -2.72 4.00
N PRO A 59 11.80 -3.43 4.92
CA PRO A 59 12.42 -4.10 6.06
C PRO A 59 13.64 -4.95 5.67
N ALA A 60 14.73 -4.80 6.44
CA ALA A 60 16.02 -5.43 6.14
C ALA A 60 15.94 -6.97 6.07
N ASP A 61 15.08 -7.59 6.88
CA ASP A 61 14.86 -9.03 6.86
C ASP A 61 14.26 -9.52 5.54
N PHE A 62 13.38 -8.72 4.92
CA PHE A 62 12.84 -9.02 3.59
C PHE A 62 13.89 -8.82 2.50
N VAL A 63 14.69 -7.76 2.58
CA VAL A 63 15.78 -7.51 1.61
C VAL A 63 16.77 -8.67 1.62
N ALA A 64 17.22 -9.09 2.81
CA ALA A 64 18.13 -10.23 2.95
C ALA A 64 17.53 -11.53 2.39
N ALA A 65 16.24 -11.78 2.64
CA ALA A 65 15.55 -12.94 2.08
C ALA A 65 15.45 -12.88 0.54
N ALA A 66 15.12 -11.72 -0.02
CA ALA A 66 15.06 -11.50 -1.46
C ALA A 66 16.42 -11.73 -2.12
N GLU A 67 17.51 -11.23 -1.51
CA GLU A 67 18.87 -11.41 -2.02
C GLU A 67 19.32 -12.88 -2.08
N SER A 68 18.85 -13.71 -1.14
CA SER A 68 19.17 -15.14 -1.11
C SER A 68 18.54 -15.97 -2.23
N GLN A 69 17.56 -15.41 -2.95
CA GLN A 69 16.81 -16.11 -4.00
C GLN A 69 16.94 -15.38 -5.33
N PRO A 70 17.75 -15.87 -6.30
CA PRO A 70 18.07 -15.14 -7.52
C PRO A 70 16.85 -14.65 -8.32
N ARG A 71 15.78 -15.45 -8.39
CA ARG A 71 14.51 -15.07 -9.04
C ARG A 71 13.83 -13.90 -8.34
N VAL A 72 13.72 -13.97 -7.01
CA VAL A 72 13.07 -12.92 -6.20
C VAL A 72 13.91 -11.66 -6.19
N LYS A 73 15.24 -11.77 -6.09
CA LYS A 73 16.18 -10.66 -6.23
C LYS A 73 15.99 -9.94 -7.55
N ALA A 74 16.03 -10.66 -8.66
CA ALA A 74 15.86 -10.09 -9.99
C ALA A 74 14.50 -9.37 -10.13
N PHE A 75 13.41 -9.97 -9.64
CA PHE A 75 12.10 -9.31 -9.61
C PHE A 75 12.10 -8.06 -8.75
N PHE A 76 12.63 -8.14 -7.53
CA PHE A 76 12.69 -7.03 -6.57
C PHE A 76 13.47 -5.84 -7.13
N GLU A 77 14.58 -6.08 -7.82
CA GLU A 77 15.39 -5.06 -8.48
C GLU A 77 14.60 -4.29 -9.56
N THR A 78 13.65 -4.93 -10.26
CA THR A 78 12.78 -4.25 -11.24
C THR A 78 11.74 -3.32 -10.62
N LEU A 79 11.48 -3.42 -9.31
CA LEU A 79 10.42 -2.66 -8.67
C LEU A 79 10.80 -1.19 -8.50
N ASN A 80 9.90 -0.30 -8.93
CA ASN A 80 9.97 1.12 -8.61
C ASN A 80 9.66 1.38 -7.12
N LYS A 81 9.87 2.63 -6.67
CA LYS A 81 9.63 3.01 -5.27
C LYS A 81 8.17 2.77 -4.82
N SER A 82 7.18 3.00 -5.70
CA SER A 82 5.76 2.74 -5.40
C SER A 82 5.46 1.27 -5.08
N ASN A 83 6.05 0.34 -5.84
CA ASN A 83 5.87 -1.09 -5.61
C ASN A 83 6.62 -1.56 -4.36
N ARG A 84 7.84 -1.04 -4.12
CA ARG A 84 8.61 -1.33 -2.90
C ARG A 84 7.89 -0.83 -1.65
N TYR A 85 7.25 0.33 -1.73
CA TYR A 85 6.41 0.86 -0.67
C TYR A 85 5.28 -0.10 -0.27
N ALA A 86 4.57 -0.68 -1.23
CA ALA A 86 3.49 -1.63 -0.92
C ALA A 86 3.99 -2.87 -0.15
N ILE A 87 5.21 -3.34 -0.47
CA ILE A 87 5.88 -4.43 0.26
C ILE A 87 6.23 -4.00 1.69
N ALA A 88 6.88 -2.85 1.83
CA ALA A 88 7.28 -2.29 3.13
C ALA A 88 6.07 -2.10 4.04
N TYR A 89 5.06 -1.37 3.55
CA TYR A 89 3.84 -1.09 4.28
C TYR A 89 3.09 -2.37 4.66
N GLY A 90 2.97 -3.33 3.73
CA GLY A 90 2.31 -4.60 3.99
C GLY A 90 2.93 -5.36 5.18
N MET A 91 4.25 -5.27 5.37
CA MET A 91 4.91 -5.89 6.52
C MET A 91 4.83 -5.06 7.79
N ILE A 92 5.00 -3.74 7.69
CA ILE A 92 5.05 -2.83 8.85
C ILE A 92 3.66 -2.65 9.48
N SER A 93 2.61 -2.58 8.66
CA SER A 93 1.23 -2.44 9.14
C SER A 93 0.64 -3.73 9.73
N ALA A 94 1.31 -4.88 9.56
CA ALA A 94 0.84 -6.17 10.05
C ALA A 94 1.02 -6.29 11.57
N LYS A 95 -0.01 -5.93 12.33
CA LYS A 95 0.00 -5.99 13.81
C LYS A 95 0.15 -7.40 14.38
N LYS A 96 -0.28 -8.43 13.65
CA LYS A 96 -0.21 -9.84 14.06
C LYS A 96 0.96 -10.54 13.38
N PRO A 97 1.84 -11.27 14.11
CA PRO A 97 2.98 -11.97 13.52
C PRO A 97 2.60 -12.92 12.39
N GLU A 98 1.49 -13.67 12.53
CA GLU A 98 1.04 -14.62 11.52
C GLU A 98 0.60 -13.92 10.22
N THR A 99 0.05 -12.71 10.35
CA THR A 99 -0.33 -11.89 9.18
C THR A 99 0.91 -11.34 8.49
N ARG A 100 1.92 -10.92 9.26
CA ARG A 100 3.20 -10.48 8.69
C ARG A 100 3.86 -11.62 7.91
N LEU A 101 3.94 -12.81 8.49
CA LEU A 101 4.50 -14.00 7.83
C LEU A 101 3.74 -14.38 6.55
N ARG A 102 2.40 -14.36 6.58
CA ARG A 102 1.58 -14.61 5.38
C ARG A 102 1.85 -13.60 4.28
N ARG A 103 1.94 -12.30 4.62
CA ARG A 103 2.25 -11.24 3.64
C ARG A 103 3.68 -11.36 3.11
N PHE A 104 4.64 -11.66 3.99
CA PHE A 104 6.02 -11.93 3.63
C PHE A 104 6.12 -13.07 2.61
N ALA A 105 5.53 -14.23 2.92
CA ALA A 105 5.51 -15.38 2.04
C ALA A 105 4.83 -15.08 0.69
N LYS A 106 3.73 -14.31 0.71
CA LYS A 106 3.05 -13.88 -0.51
C LYS A 106 3.97 -13.10 -1.45
N PHE A 107 4.80 -12.19 -0.92
CA PHE A 107 5.72 -11.40 -1.75
C PHE A 107 6.97 -12.19 -2.18
N MET A 108 7.37 -13.22 -1.43
CA MET A 108 8.47 -14.10 -1.81
C MET A 108 8.10 -15.16 -2.86
N ASN A 109 6.83 -15.55 -2.95
CA ASN A 109 6.36 -16.60 -3.87
C ASN A 109 6.04 -16.08 -5.31
N ILE A 110 6.74 -15.05 -5.78
CA ILE A 110 6.50 -14.41 -7.10
C ILE A 110 7.38 -15.01 -8.22
#